data_AF-A0A2H9QMC3-F1
#
_entry.id   AF-A0A2H9QMC3-F1
#
_cell.length_a   1.000
_cell.length_b   1.000
_cell.length_c   1.000
_cell.angle_alpha   90.00
_cell.angle_beta   90.00
_cell.angle_gamma   90.00
#
_symmetry.space_group_name_H-M   'P 1'
#
loop_
_entity.id
_entity.type
_entity.pdbx_description
1 polymer ?
#
loop_
_entity_poly.entity_id
_entity_poly.type
_entity_poly.pdbx_seq_one_letter_code
_entity_poly.pdbx_strand_id
1 'polypeptide(L)'
;MIKEKLIRHLIEKTGVQKSNLIEKDIILHRLLFELLLDKKFDSEYVFKGGTCLMKCHLGYYRFSEDLDFTWLNQKAMEGKSENQIKRLLSKEITLLASLLEGIAKKMGLDFRPDKQNKRYFDFGGSNAYVTFKFWYIPQGEEKETFIKIQVNYREKLFYPVMKKTAKGMIDKNMAKGFSFLFPEESEFLLKNVKLNV
;
A
#
# COMPACT_ATOMS: atom_id res chain seq x y z
N MET A 1 7.41 4.48 13.67
CA MET A 1 7.64 3.02 13.78
C MET A 1 6.52 2.36 14.56
N ILE A 2 6.23 1.09 14.27
CA ILE A 2 5.19 0.32 14.95
C ILE A 2 5.69 -0.10 16.34
N LYS A 3 4.86 0.07 17.38
CA LYS A 3 5.24 -0.24 18.75
C LYS A 3 5.36 -1.75 18.96
N GLU A 4 6.44 -2.20 19.59
CA GLU A 4 6.63 -3.62 19.92
C GLU A 4 5.48 -4.23 20.73
N LYS A 5 4.92 -3.44 21.66
CA LYS A 5 3.74 -3.84 22.45
C LYS A 5 2.55 -4.22 21.57
N LEU A 6 2.32 -3.51 20.46
CA LEU A 6 1.24 -3.82 19.52
C LEU A 6 1.52 -5.14 18.79
N ILE A 7 2.76 -5.33 18.33
CA ILE A 7 3.16 -6.57 17.63
C ILE A 7 2.95 -7.77 18.57
N ARG A 8 3.45 -7.71 19.81
CA ARG A 8 3.25 -8.77 20.82
C ARG A 8 1.77 -9.06 21.08
N HIS A 9 0.96 -8.02 21.25
CA HIS A 9 -0.48 -8.18 21.44
C HIS A 9 -1.16 -8.90 20.26
N LEU A 10 -0.77 -8.58 19.03
CA LEU A 10 -1.33 -9.23 17.84
C LEU A 10 -0.82 -10.67 17.68
N ILE A 11 0.43 -10.97 18.06
CA ILE A 11 0.92 -12.36 18.13
C ILE A 11 0.03 -13.18 19.07
N GLU A 12 -0.21 -12.68 20.29
CA GLU A 12 -1.04 -13.36 21.30
C GLU A 12 -2.47 -13.61 20.82
N LYS A 13 -3.06 -12.65 20.10
CA LYS A 13 -4.45 -12.75 19.62
C LYS A 13 -4.63 -13.59 18.37
N THR A 14 -3.62 -13.61 17.49
CA THR A 14 -3.74 -14.26 16.17
C THR A 14 -3.02 -15.60 16.09
N GLY A 15 -2.10 -15.88 17.02
CA GLY A 15 -1.24 -17.06 16.99
C GLY A 15 -0.12 -17.02 15.94
N VAL A 16 0.00 -15.93 15.18
CA VAL A 16 1.05 -15.78 14.16
C VAL A 16 2.38 -15.46 14.83
N GLN A 17 3.29 -16.43 14.85
CA GLN A 17 4.58 -16.30 15.57
C GLN A 17 5.60 -15.39 14.88
N LYS A 18 5.44 -15.14 13.59
CA LYS A 18 6.38 -14.32 12.80
C LYS A 18 6.05 -12.82 12.98
N SER A 19 6.73 -12.18 13.92
CA SER A 19 6.58 -10.75 14.25
C SER A 19 6.73 -9.83 13.03
N ASN A 20 7.71 -10.10 12.18
CA ASN A 20 7.98 -9.33 10.96
C ASN A 20 6.81 -9.36 9.96
N LEU A 21 6.06 -10.47 9.86
CA LEU A 21 4.87 -10.56 9.00
C LEU A 21 3.72 -9.71 9.55
N ILE A 22 3.55 -9.70 10.87
CA ILE A 22 2.54 -8.86 11.54
C ILE A 22 2.88 -7.39 11.34
N GLU A 23 4.13 -7.00 11.62
CA GLU A 23 4.57 -5.62 11.44
C GLU A 23 4.39 -5.16 10.00
N LYS A 24 4.79 -5.97 9.03
CA LYS A 24 4.63 -5.65 7.61
C LYS A 24 3.16 -5.51 7.21
N ASP A 25 2.26 -6.37 7.70
CA ASP A 25 0.81 -6.24 7.44
C ASP A 25 0.22 -4.95 8.02
N ILE A 26 0.66 -4.55 9.22
CA ILE A 26 0.26 -3.28 9.85
C ILE A 26 0.69 -2.10 8.98
N ILE A 27 1.95 -2.10 8.53
CA ILE A 27 2.48 -1.02 7.68
C ILE A 27 1.75 -0.98 6.34
N LEU A 28 1.49 -2.13 5.70
CA LEU A 28 0.71 -2.23 4.46
C LEU A 28 -0.71 -1.69 4.62
N HIS A 29 -1.39 -2.05 5.72
CA HIS A 29 -2.73 -1.57 5.99
C HIS A 29 -2.75 -0.06 6.26
N ARG A 30 -1.74 0.46 6.98
CA ARG A 30 -1.59 1.90 7.19
C ARG A 30 -1.29 2.65 5.89
N LEU A 31 -0.40 2.14 5.04
CA LEU A 31 -0.13 2.71 3.72
C LEU A 31 -1.41 2.81 2.89
N LEU A 32 -2.21 1.74 2.87
CA LEU A 32 -3.49 1.71 2.17
C LEU A 32 -4.46 2.77 2.72
N PHE A 33 -4.56 2.88 4.04
CA PHE A 33 -5.39 3.90 4.70
C PHE A 33 -4.95 5.33 4.33
N GLU A 34 -3.66 5.64 4.46
CA GLU A 34 -3.09 6.98 4.20
C GLU A 34 -3.23 7.38 2.72
N LEU A 35 -3.02 6.44 1.80
CA LEU A 35 -3.21 6.67 0.36
C LEU A 35 -4.64 7.11 0.02
N LEU A 36 -5.64 6.49 0.65
CA LEU A 36 -7.05 6.76 0.37
C LEU A 36 -7.56 8.04 1.03
N LEU A 37 -6.76 8.69 1.88
CA LEU A 37 -7.06 10.05 2.33
C LEU A 37 -6.86 11.09 1.21
N ASP A 38 -6.03 10.77 0.21
CA ASP A 38 -5.88 11.61 -0.99
C ASP A 38 -7.00 11.30 -1.99
N LYS A 39 -7.84 12.31 -2.26
CA LYS A 39 -9.01 12.17 -3.13
C LYS A 39 -8.64 11.79 -4.56
N LYS A 40 -7.52 12.30 -5.07
CA LYS A 40 -7.06 11.96 -6.42
C LYS A 40 -6.69 10.49 -6.47
N PHE A 41 -5.88 10.01 -5.52
CA PHE A 41 -5.50 8.61 -5.43
C PHE A 41 -6.72 7.69 -5.34
N ASP A 42 -7.66 7.95 -4.41
CA ASP A 42 -8.88 7.14 -4.26
C ASP A 42 -9.71 7.08 -5.56
N SER A 43 -9.74 8.16 -6.33
CA SER A 43 -10.52 8.22 -7.58
C SER A 43 -9.82 7.64 -8.82
N GLU A 44 -8.48 7.65 -8.86
CA GLU A 44 -7.70 7.34 -10.07
C GLU A 44 -6.94 6.01 -9.99
N TYR A 45 -6.92 5.33 -8.85
CA TYR A 45 -6.16 4.09 -8.67
C TYR A 45 -7.07 2.94 -8.22
N VAL A 46 -6.88 1.77 -8.82
CA VAL A 46 -7.60 0.53 -8.49
C VAL A 46 -6.65 -0.43 -7.82
N PHE A 47 -7.04 -1.00 -6.68
CA PHE A 47 -6.26 -1.97 -5.93
C PHE A 47 -6.45 -3.38 -6.48
N LYS A 48 -5.35 -4.09 -6.72
CA LYS A 48 -5.35 -5.43 -7.31
C LYS A 48 -4.26 -6.33 -6.71
N GLY A 49 -4.04 -7.48 -7.33
CA GLY A 49 -2.98 -8.42 -6.93
C GLY A 49 -3.30 -9.25 -5.69
N GLY A 50 -2.27 -9.89 -5.13
CA GLY A 50 -2.42 -10.88 -4.05
C GLY A 50 -2.95 -10.29 -2.75
N THR A 51 -2.53 -9.08 -2.41
CA THR A 51 -2.97 -8.40 -1.17
C THR A 51 -4.42 -7.94 -1.27
N CYS A 52 -4.86 -7.49 -2.44
CA CYS A 52 -6.25 -7.20 -2.74
C CYS A 52 -7.13 -8.45 -2.58
N LEU A 53 -6.74 -9.56 -3.24
CA LEU A 53 -7.45 -10.82 -3.12
C LEU A 53 -7.60 -11.24 -1.65
N MET A 54 -6.51 -11.10 -0.88
CA MET A 54 -6.51 -11.43 0.54
C MET A 54 -7.46 -10.56 1.37
N LYS A 55 -7.28 -9.24 1.32
CA LYS A 55 -7.97 -8.29 2.21
C LYS A 55 -9.41 -8.04 1.79
N CYS A 56 -9.73 -8.14 0.50
CA CYS A 56 -11.04 -7.77 -0.05
C CYS A 56 -11.94 -8.97 -0.38
N HIS A 57 -11.39 -10.18 -0.55
CA HIS A 57 -12.16 -11.35 -1.00
C HIS A 57 -12.03 -12.57 -0.08
N LEU A 58 -10.83 -12.94 0.38
CA LEU A 58 -10.59 -14.25 1.00
C LEU A 58 -10.41 -14.25 2.53
N GLY A 59 -10.20 -13.10 3.16
CA GLY A 59 -10.25 -12.98 4.63
C GLY A 59 -9.07 -13.60 5.39
N TYR A 60 -7.84 -13.24 5.02
CA TYR A 60 -6.61 -13.53 5.78
C TYR A 60 -6.14 -15.00 5.87
N TYR A 61 -6.31 -15.81 4.82
CA TYR A 61 -5.76 -17.18 4.78
C TYR A 61 -4.23 -17.26 4.63
N ARG A 62 -3.57 -16.20 4.11
CA ARG A 62 -2.10 -16.07 4.04
C ARG A 62 -1.68 -14.60 4.14
N PHE A 63 -0.42 -14.36 4.45
CA PHE A 63 0.18 -13.04 4.34
C PHE A 63 0.54 -12.69 2.90
N SER A 64 0.45 -11.41 2.57
CA SER A 64 0.89 -10.82 1.32
C SER A 64 1.62 -9.52 1.64
N GLU A 65 2.65 -9.19 0.85
CA GLU A 65 3.71 -8.28 1.29
C GLU A 65 3.83 -6.99 0.49
N ASP A 66 3.09 -6.89 -0.62
CA ASP A 66 3.17 -5.79 -1.60
C ASP A 66 1.78 -5.18 -1.84
N LEU A 67 1.70 -3.92 -2.28
CA LEU A 67 0.46 -3.31 -2.76
C LEU A 67 0.54 -3.09 -4.27
N ASP A 68 -0.39 -3.68 -5.02
CA ASP A 68 -0.45 -3.52 -6.48
C ASP A 68 -1.65 -2.67 -6.87
N PHE A 69 -1.42 -1.71 -7.76
CA PHE A 69 -2.45 -0.83 -8.28
C PHE A 69 -2.42 -0.73 -9.80
N THR A 70 -3.56 -0.30 -10.35
CA THR A 70 -3.71 0.12 -11.74
C THR A 70 -4.18 1.56 -11.78
N TRP A 71 -3.52 2.40 -12.57
CA TRP A 71 -3.96 3.78 -12.80
C TRP A 71 -5.10 3.81 -13.83
N LEU A 72 -6.21 4.47 -13.52
CA LEU A 72 -7.46 4.39 -14.29
C LEU A 72 -7.51 5.28 -15.52
N ASN A 73 -6.77 6.38 -15.53
CA ASN A 73 -6.91 7.41 -16.56
C ASN A 73 -6.13 7.06 -17.85
N GLN A 74 -6.32 5.82 -18.32
CA GLN A 74 -5.74 5.28 -19.54
C GLN A 74 -6.19 6.06 -20.78
N LYS A 75 -7.42 6.61 -20.76
CA LYS A 75 -7.96 7.47 -21.82
C LYS A 75 -7.11 8.71 -22.08
N ALA A 76 -6.41 9.22 -21.07
CA ALA A 76 -5.50 10.35 -21.25
C ALA A 76 -4.31 10.04 -22.18
N MET A 77 -4.09 8.77 -22.56
CA MET A 77 -3.06 8.37 -23.52
C MET A 77 -3.60 8.22 -24.96
N GLU A 78 -4.92 8.22 -25.16
CA GLU A 78 -5.52 8.03 -26.49
C GLU A 78 -5.11 9.16 -27.46
N GLY A 79 -4.75 8.79 -28.69
CA GLY A 79 -4.32 9.72 -29.73
C GLY A 79 -2.97 10.41 -29.49
N LYS A 80 -2.21 10.06 -28.44
CA LYS A 80 -0.91 10.65 -28.14
C LYS A 80 0.25 9.85 -28.75
N SER A 81 1.31 10.56 -29.14
CA SER A 81 2.58 9.92 -29.49
C SER A 81 3.29 9.35 -28.26
N GLU A 82 4.19 8.39 -28.46
CA GLU A 82 4.92 7.75 -27.35
C GLU A 82 5.71 8.77 -26.49
N ASN A 83 6.26 9.82 -27.11
CA ASN A 83 6.95 10.89 -26.36
C ASN A 83 5.98 11.71 -25.50
N GLN A 84 4.76 11.96 -25.97
CA GLN A 84 3.73 12.64 -25.19
C GLN A 84 3.25 11.76 -24.03
N ILE A 85 3.09 10.45 -24.26
CA ILE A 85 2.73 9.48 -23.22
C ILE A 85 3.81 9.43 -22.14
N LYS A 86 5.09 9.30 -22.52
CA LYS A 86 6.22 9.32 -21.56
C LYS A 86 6.22 10.57 -20.69
N ARG A 87 5.99 11.75 -21.29
CA ARG A 87 5.90 13.02 -20.54
C ARG A 87 4.71 13.04 -19.59
N LEU A 88 3.56 12.52 -20.01
CA LEU A 88 2.36 12.43 -19.20
C LEU A 88 2.59 11.50 -18.00
N LEU A 89 3.04 10.27 -18.24
CA LEU A 89 3.30 9.30 -17.18
C LEU A 89 4.39 9.79 -16.23
N SER A 90 5.45 10.41 -16.74
CA SER A 90 6.51 10.98 -15.90
C SER A 90 5.99 12.05 -14.94
N LYS A 91 5.00 12.86 -15.35
CA LYS A 91 4.33 13.83 -14.46
C LYS A 91 3.48 13.13 -13.41
N GLU A 92 2.67 12.16 -13.82
CA GLU A 92 1.81 11.41 -12.88
C GLU A 92 2.65 10.65 -11.84
N ILE A 93 3.73 10.00 -12.27
CA ILE A 93 4.67 9.31 -11.38
C ILE A 93 5.31 10.29 -10.40
N THR A 94 5.66 11.50 -10.84
CA THR A 94 6.20 12.54 -9.94
C THR A 94 5.16 12.98 -8.91
N LEU A 95 3.90 13.17 -9.31
CA LEU A 95 2.83 13.55 -8.39
C LEU A 95 2.59 12.46 -7.33
N LEU A 96 2.47 11.20 -7.76
CA LEU A 96 2.33 10.08 -6.83
C LEU A 96 3.55 9.95 -5.92
N ALA A 97 4.77 10.07 -6.46
CA ALA A 97 5.99 10.01 -5.65
C ALA A 97 6.03 11.09 -4.56
N SER A 98 5.52 12.30 -4.83
CA SER A 98 5.44 13.37 -3.83
C SER A 98 4.43 13.04 -2.72
N LEU A 99 3.26 12.51 -3.07
CA LEU A 99 2.28 12.00 -2.09
C LEU A 99 2.92 10.90 -1.21
N LEU A 100 3.58 9.94 -1.84
CA LEU A 100 4.25 8.83 -1.18
C LEU A 100 5.38 9.29 -0.24
N GLU A 101 6.12 10.32 -0.60
CA GLU A 101 7.13 10.93 0.28
C GLU A 101 6.50 11.51 1.55
N GLY A 102 5.37 12.21 1.42
CA GLY A 102 4.62 12.74 2.57
C GLY A 102 4.15 11.62 3.51
N ILE A 103 3.59 10.55 2.95
CA ILE A 103 3.14 9.38 3.70
C ILE A 103 4.34 8.69 4.39
N ALA A 104 5.45 8.49 3.66
CA ALA A 104 6.66 7.88 4.20
C ALA A 104 7.19 8.65 5.41
N LYS A 105 7.29 9.99 5.31
CA LYS A 105 7.70 10.86 6.42
C LYS A 105 6.78 10.72 7.63
N LYS A 106 5.45 10.72 7.42
CA LYS A 106 4.45 10.53 8.50
C LYS A 106 4.59 9.18 9.21
N MET A 107 5.00 8.14 8.47
CA MET A 107 5.13 6.78 8.99
C MET A 107 6.53 6.46 9.54
N GLY A 108 7.53 7.31 9.24
CA GLY A 108 8.92 7.05 9.54
C GLY A 108 9.54 5.98 8.64
N LEU A 109 9.13 5.92 7.37
CA LEU A 109 9.70 5.05 6.34
C LEU A 109 10.73 5.82 5.51
N ASP A 110 11.78 5.14 5.05
CA ASP A 110 12.79 5.69 4.14
C ASP A 110 12.32 5.54 2.68
N PHE A 111 11.86 6.65 2.11
CA PHE A 111 11.53 6.77 0.70
C PHE A 111 11.82 8.20 0.23
N ARG A 112 12.41 8.34 -0.96
CA ARG A 112 12.65 9.64 -1.61
C ARG A 112 12.16 9.62 -3.05
N PRO A 113 11.56 10.71 -3.56
CA PRO A 113 10.98 10.78 -4.90
C PRO A 113 12.06 10.97 -6.00
N ASP A 114 13.04 10.08 -6.04
CA ASP A 114 14.13 10.08 -7.03
C ASP A 114 13.99 8.91 -8.01
N LYS A 115 13.41 9.20 -9.18
CA LYS A 115 13.17 8.22 -10.26
C LYS A 115 14.43 7.54 -10.80
N GLN A 116 15.62 8.10 -10.56
CA GLN A 116 16.88 7.50 -11.03
C GLN A 116 17.47 6.54 -9.99
N ASN A 117 17.01 6.62 -8.74
CA ASN A 117 17.55 5.81 -7.66
C ASN A 117 16.85 4.45 -7.55
N LYS A 118 17.58 3.39 -7.93
CA LYS A 118 17.09 1.99 -7.90
C LYS A 118 16.72 1.48 -6.50
N ARG A 119 17.19 2.16 -5.45
CA ARG A 119 16.77 1.90 -4.07
C ARG A 119 15.28 2.17 -3.91
N TYR A 120 14.76 3.27 -4.47
CA TYR A 120 13.36 3.68 -4.27
C TYR A 120 12.47 3.36 -5.47
N PHE A 121 13.03 3.30 -6.69
CA PHE A 121 12.27 3.11 -7.92
C PHE A 121 12.74 1.89 -8.70
N ASP A 122 11.80 1.18 -9.30
CA ASP A 122 12.06 0.19 -10.35
C ASP A 122 11.04 0.38 -11.47
N PHE A 123 11.50 0.35 -12.72
CA PHE A 123 10.66 0.53 -13.90
C PHE A 123 10.67 -0.77 -14.70
N GLY A 124 9.51 -1.35 -14.92
CA GLY A 124 9.39 -2.65 -15.58
C GLY A 124 8.30 -2.72 -16.64
N GLY A 125 8.29 -3.83 -17.38
CA GLY A 125 7.32 -4.08 -18.45
C GLY A 125 7.36 -3.04 -19.56
N SER A 126 8.56 -2.65 -20.03
CA SER A 126 8.73 -1.58 -21.02
C SER A 126 8.15 -0.23 -20.56
N ASN A 127 8.35 0.11 -19.29
CA ASN A 127 7.76 1.29 -18.61
C ASN A 127 6.24 1.23 -18.45
N ALA A 128 5.65 0.03 -18.42
CA ALA A 128 4.24 -0.14 -18.10
C ALA A 128 3.96 0.00 -16.60
N TYR A 129 4.90 -0.41 -15.74
CA TYR A 129 4.74 -0.27 -14.29
C TYR A 129 5.94 0.34 -13.59
N VAL A 130 5.68 0.96 -12.45
CA VAL A 130 6.66 1.52 -11.53
C VAL A 130 6.48 0.90 -10.16
N THR A 131 7.58 0.44 -9.57
CA THR A 131 7.63 -0.06 -8.20
C THR A 131 8.32 0.95 -7.31
N PHE A 132 7.60 1.42 -6.30
CA PHE A 132 8.07 2.29 -5.23
C PHE A 132 8.44 1.44 -4.01
N LYS A 133 9.67 1.58 -3.50
CA LYS A 133 10.20 0.77 -2.40
C LYS A 133 10.38 1.62 -1.14
N PHE A 134 9.67 1.28 -0.08
CA PHE A 134 9.70 1.96 1.21
C PHE A 134 10.53 1.16 2.19
N TRP A 135 11.70 1.68 2.55
CA TRP A 135 12.65 0.99 3.40
C TRP A 135 12.39 1.25 4.88
N TYR A 136 12.62 0.24 5.70
CA TYR A 136 12.56 0.34 7.16
C TYR A 136 13.35 -0.80 7.78
N ILE A 137 13.70 -0.65 9.05
CA ILE A 137 14.29 -1.73 9.86
C ILE A 137 13.14 -2.29 10.70
N PRO A 138 12.78 -3.58 10.55
CA PRO A 138 11.74 -4.19 11.37
C PRO A 138 12.10 -4.17 12.86
N GLN A 139 11.09 -4.17 13.72
CA GLN A 139 11.29 -4.15 15.16
C GLN A 139 12.06 -5.40 15.62
N GLY A 140 13.23 -5.18 16.21
CA GLY A 140 14.09 -6.25 16.73
C GLY A 140 15.02 -6.88 15.69
N GLU A 141 15.08 -6.34 14.47
CA GLU A 141 16.01 -6.75 13.41
C GLU A 141 17.13 -5.72 13.23
N GLU A 142 18.29 -6.16 12.74
CA GLU A 142 19.40 -5.26 12.38
C GLU A 142 19.40 -4.90 10.88
N LYS A 143 18.76 -5.72 10.06
CA LYS A 143 18.75 -5.57 8.60
C LYS A 143 17.51 -4.83 8.14
N GLU A 144 17.72 -3.89 7.23
CA GLU A 144 16.63 -3.23 6.54
C GLU A 144 15.86 -4.20 5.63
N THR A 145 14.57 -3.92 5.47
CA THR A 145 13.70 -4.52 4.46
C THR A 145 12.87 -3.42 3.83
N PHE A 146 11.97 -3.80 2.90
CA PHE A 146 11.09 -2.83 2.27
C PHE A 146 9.71 -3.38 1.95
N ILE A 147 8.77 -2.45 1.80
CA ILE A 147 7.44 -2.68 1.23
C ILE A 147 7.42 -2.13 -0.19
N LYS A 148 6.77 -2.85 -1.10
CA LYS A 148 6.56 -2.40 -2.47
C LYS A 148 5.15 -1.84 -2.63
N ILE A 149 5.06 -0.68 -3.26
CA ILE A 149 3.85 -0.22 -3.93
C ILE A 149 4.16 -0.28 -5.43
N GLN A 150 3.43 -1.08 -6.18
CA GLN A 150 3.60 -1.18 -7.63
C GLN A 150 2.36 -0.61 -8.32
N VAL A 151 2.57 0.24 -9.32
CA VAL A 151 1.48 0.81 -10.12
C VAL A 151 1.70 0.46 -11.59
N ASN A 152 0.70 -0.16 -12.21
CA ASN A 152 0.63 -0.30 -13.65
C ASN A 152 -0.12 0.90 -14.28
N TYR A 153 0.54 1.58 -15.20
CA TYR A 153 0.05 2.76 -15.90
C TYR A 153 -0.43 2.50 -17.33
N ARG A 154 -0.32 1.26 -17.83
CA ARG A 154 -0.68 0.88 -19.20
C ARG A 154 -1.56 -0.37 -19.28
N GLU A 155 -2.27 -0.67 -18.19
CA GLU A 155 -3.13 -1.84 -18.10
C GLU A 155 -4.56 -1.54 -18.52
N LYS A 156 -5.12 -2.41 -19.36
CA LYS A 156 -6.51 -2.33 -19.80
C LYS A 156 -7.37 -3.15 -18.84
N LEU A 157 -8.39 -2.51 -18.27
CA LEU A 157 -9.39 -3.17 -17.44
C LEU A 157 -10.55 -3.66 -18.33
N PHE A 158 -10.81 -4.98 -18.30
CA PHE A 158 -11.93 -5.60 -19.02
C PHE A 158 -13.19 -5.72 -18.17
N TYR A 159 -13.03 -5.70 -16.84
CA TYR A 159 -14.12 -5.80 -15.88
C TYR A 159 -14.38 -4.44 -15.22
N PRO A 160 -15.62 -4.17 -14.80
CA PRO A 160 -15.93 -2.95 -14.08
C PRO A 160 -15.22 -2.91 -12.73
N VAL A 161 -14.76 -1.71 -12.36
CA VAL A 161 -14.22 -1.43 -11.03
C VAL A 161 -15.33 -1.58 -9.99
N MET A 162 -15.05 -2.30 -8.91
CA MET A 162 -15.94 -2.47 -7.77
C MET A 162 -15.43 -1.68 -6.57
N LYS A 163 -16.31 -1.31 -5.64
CA LYS A 163 -15.87 -0.87 -4.30
C LYS A 163 -15.96 -2.02 -3.31
N LYS A 164 -14.85 -2.35 -2.64
CA LYS A 164 -14.83 -3.28 -1.50
C LYS A 164 -14.16 -2.66 -0.29
N THR A 165 -14.27 -3.34 0.83
CA THR A 165 -13.55 -2.99 2.06
C THR A 165 -12.36 -3.93 2.21
N ALA A 166 -11.14 -3.38 2.26
CA ALA A 166 -9.96 -4.11 2.67
C ALA A 166 -10.04 -4.35 4.18
N LYS A 167 -10.16 -5.61 4.57
CA LYS A 167 -10.14 -6.02 5.97
C LYS A 167 -8.71 -5.87 6.54
N GLY A 168 -8.63 -5.58 7.83
CA GLY A 168 -7.42 -5.69 8.63
C GLY A 168 -7.35 -7.06 9.33
N MET A 169 -6.21 -7.34 9.98
CA MET A 169 -6.00 -8.55 10.77
C MET A 169 -6.88 -8.59 12.03
N ILE A 170 -7.32 -7.43 12.51
CA ILE A 170 -8.14 -7.29 13.72
C ILE A 170 -9.60 -7.57 13.38
N ASP A 171 -10.13 -8.67 13.91
CA ASP A 171 -11.55 -9.00 13.78
C ASP A 171 -12.42 -8.27 14.82
N LYS A 172 -13.74 -8.48 14.76
CA LYS A 172 -14.70 -7.83 15.69
C LYS A 172 -14.46 -8.20 17.16
N ASN A 173 -13.94 -9.39 17.44
CA ASN A 173 -13.67 -9.82 18.82
C ASN A 173 -12.40 -9.16 19.35
N MET A 174 -11.35 -9.10 18.53
CA MET A 174 -10.09 -8.43 18.84
C MET A 174 -10.25 -6.92 18.97
N ALA A 175 -11.18 -6.32 18.22
CA ALA A 175 -11.46 -4.88 18.30
C ALA A 175 -11.97 -4.43 19.68
N LYS A 176 -12.54 -5.33 20.48
CA LYS A 176 -13.04 -5.02 21.83
C LYS A 176 -11.87 -4.62 22.75
N GLY A 177 -11.89 -3.38 23.23
CA GLY A 177 -10.82 -2.83 24.07
C GLY A 177 -9.53 -2.49 23.33
N PHE A 178 -9.44 -2.74 22.01
CA PHE A 178 -8.25 -2.41 21.23
C PHE A 178 -7.98 -0.92 21.20
N SER A 179 -8.99 -0.09 20.93
CA SER A 179 -8.87 1.38 20.94
C SER A 179 -8.44 1.96 22.28
N PHE A 180 -8.70 1.26 23.39
CA PHE A 180 -8.23 1.69 24.71
C PHE A 180 -6.72 1.43 24.88
N LEU A 181 -6.24 0.28 24.39
CA LEU A 181 -4.83 -0.11 24.50
C LEU A 181 -3.94 0.58 23.45
N PHE A 182 -4.48 0.84 22.27
CA PHE A 182 -3.78 1.33 21.08
C PHE A 182 -4.61 2.42 20.37
N PRO A 183 -4.83 3.59 20.99
CA PRO A 183 -5.73 4.61 20.46
C PRO A 183 -5.27 5.13 19.10
N GLU A 184 -3.98 5.44 18.93
CA GLU A 184 -3.40 5.92 17.67
C GLU A 184 -3.55 4.87 16.56
N GLU A 185 -3.23 3.61 16.84
CA GLU A 185 -3.25 2.56 15.83
C GLU A 185 -4.68 2.13 15.46
N SER A 186 -5.64 2.35 16.36
CA SER A 186 -7.05 2.13 16.07
C SER A 186 -7.60 3.04 14.96
N GLU A 187 -6.99 4.21 14.74
CA GLU A 187 -7.42 5.13 13.68
C GLU A 187 -7.31 4.53 12.28
N PHE A 188 -6.37 3.61 12.06
CA PHE A 188 -6.16 2.98 10.76
C PHE A 188 -6.42 1.47 10.78
N LEU A 189 -6.20 0.76 11.90
CA LEU A 189 -6.40 -0.70 11.94
C LEU A 189 -7.85 -1.13 12.14
N LEU A 190 -8.71 -0.28 12.72
CA LEU A 190 -10.13 -0.59 12.93
C LEU A 190 -11.05 0.06 11.90
N LYS A 191 -10.54 0.99 11.08
CA LYS A 191 -11.36 1.66 10.07
C LYS A 191 -11.57 0.76 8.86
N ASN A 192 -12.79 0.82 8.33
CA ASN A 192 -13.11 0.16 7.08
C ASN A 192 -12.45 0.92 5.92
N VAL A 193 -11.36 0.35 5.41
CA VAL A 193 -10.66 0.88 4.26
C VAL A 193 -11.44 0.52 3.00
N LYS A 194 -12.34 1.41 2.54
CA LYS A 194 -13.12 1.22 1.31
C LYS A 194 -12.34 1.77 0.12
N LEU A 195 -12.20 0.97 -0.94
CA LEU A 195 -11.40 1.32 -2.10
C LEU A 195 -11.90 0.65 -3.37
N ASN A 196 -11.45 1.19 -4.50
CA ASN A 196 -11.67 0.65 -5.84
C ASN A 196 -10.84 -0.62 -6.06
N VAL A 197 -11.47 -1.65 -6.63
CA VAL A 197 -10.94 -3.01 -6.79
C VAL A 197 -11.34 -3.61 -8.13
#